data_AF-A0A971WYK0-F1
#
_entry.id   AF-A0A971WYK0-F1
#
_cell.length_a   1.000
_cell.length_b   1.000
_cell.length_c   1.000
_cell.angle_alpha   90.00
_cell.angle_beta   90.00
_cell.angle_gamma   90.00
#
_symmetry.space_group_name_H-M   'P 1'
#
loop_
_entity.id
_entity.type
_entity.pdbx_description
1 polymer ?
#
loop_
_entity_poly.entity_id
_entity_poly.type
_entity_poly.pdbx_seq_one_letter_code
_entity_poly.pdbx_strand_id
1 'polypeptide(L)' 'MPTVKLKDNEPFDVALRRFKRSCEKAGVLADVRSREF' A
#
# COMPACT_ATOMS: atom_id res chain seq x y z
N MET A 1 -4.25 -6.01 -5.95
CA MET A 1 -3.94 -4.69 -5.36
C MET A 1 -4.17 -4.74 -3.87
N PRO A 2 -3.27 -4.20 -3.03
CA PRO A 2 -3.41 -4.21 -1.58
C PRO A 2 -4.61 -3.36 -1.14
N THR A 3 -5.37 -3.86 -0.18
CA THR A 3 -6.54 -3.16 0.37
C THR A 3 -6.36 -3.07 1.88
N VAL A 4 -6.28 -1.85 2.42
CA VAL A 4 -6.19 -1.62 3.87
C VAL A 4 -7.51 -1.02 4.34
N LYS A 5 -8.20 -1.75 5.22
CA LYS A 5 -9.38 -1.23 5.91
C LYS A 5 -8.92 -0.35 7.08
N LEU A 6 -9.33 0.91 7.05
CA LEU A 6 -9.20 1.80 8.21
C LEU A 6 -10.05 1.24 9.36
N LYS A 7 -9.49 1.23 10.56
CA LYS A 7 -10.23 0.95 11.79
C LYS A 7 -10.65 2.27 12.43
N ASP A 8 -11.83 2.33 13.03
CA ASP A 8 -12.43 3.55 13.61
C ASP A 8 -11.58 4.27 14.67
N ASN A 9 -10.59 3.60 15.26
CA ASN A 9 -9.68 4.18 16.27
C ASN A 9 -8.22 4.31 15.77
N GLU A 10 -7.96 4.19 14.47
CA GLU A 10 -6.60 4.28 13.95
C GLU A 10 -6.32 5.66 13.33
N PRO A 11 -5.22 6.35 13.72
CA PRO A 11 -4.83 7.58 13.07
C PRO A 11 -4.55 7.35 11.59
N PHE A 12 -5.02 8.26 10.73
CA PHE A 12 -4.86 8.16 9.27
C PHE A 12 -3.41 7.89 8.84
N ASP A 13 -2.45 8.54 9.50
CA ASP A 13 -1.02 8.39 9.24
C ASP A 13 -0.52 6.94 9.44
N VAL A 14 -1.05 6.26 10.45
CA VAL A 14 -0.70 4.86 10.77
C VAL A 14 -1.25 3.92 9.69
N ALA A 15 -2.48 4.16 9.24
CA ALA A 15 -3.09 3.39 8.17
C ALA A 15 -2.38 3.62 6.83
N LEU A 16 -2.00 4.86 6.52
CA LEU A 16 -1.23 5.21 5.33
C LEU A 16 0.13 4.49 5.31
N ARG A 17 0.80 4.43 6.47
CA ARG A 17 2.07 3.72 6.61
C ARG A 17 1.93 2.22 6.38
N ARG A 18 0.82 1.60 6.83
CA ARG A 18 0.52 0.18 6.56
C ARG A 18 0.18 -0.06 5.10
N PHE A 19 -0.57 0.83 4.48
CA PHE A 19 -0.89 0.77 3.06
C PHE A 19 0.38 0.83 2.21
N LYS A 20 1.28 1.78 2.49
CA LYS A 20 2.57 1.89 1.80
C LYS A 20 3.39 0.60 1.89
N ARG A 21 3.54 0.04 3.09
CA ARG A 21 4.21 -1.27 3.29
C ARG A 21 3.53 -2.40 2.52
N SER A 22 2.20 -2.40 2.45
CA SER A 22 1.44 -3.42 1.71
C SER A 22 1.67 -3.31 0.19
N CYS A 23 1.72 -2.09 -0.35
CA CYS A 23 2.09 -1.83 -1.76
C CYS A 23 3.52 -2.24 -2.08
N GLU A 24 4.47 -1.92 -1.20
CA GLU A 24 5.88 -2.30 -1.35
C GLU A 24 6.05 -3.83 -1.31
N LYS A 25 5.41 -4.51 -0.34
CA LYS A 25 5.48 -5.98 -0.22
C LYS A 25 4.82 -6.70 -1.38
N ALA A 26 3.72 -6.16 -1.91
CA ALA A 26 3.03 -6.72 -3.07
C ALA A 26 3.77 -6.47 -4.39
N GLY A 27 4.93 -5.78 -4.37
CA GLY A 27 5.71 -5.52 -5.58
C GLY A 27 5.01 -4.61 -6.58
N VAL A 28 3.96 -3.88 -6.16
CA VAL A 28 3.12 -3.06 -7.06
C VAL A 28 3.97 -2.01 -7.79
N LEU A 29 4.94 -1.40 -7.10
CA LEU A 29 5.86 -0.43 -7.70
C LEU A 29 6.79 -1.07 -8.74
N ALA A 30 7.21 -2.33 -8.52
CA ALA A 30 8.04 -3.06 -9.47
C ALA A 30 7.22 -3.52 -10.69
N ASP A 31 5.99 -3.96 -10.47
CA ASP A 31 5.05 -4.38 -11.51
C ASP A 31 4.64 -3.21 -12.42
N VAL A 32 4.32 -2.04 -11.85
CA VAL A 32 4.04 -0.82 -12.63
C VAL A 32 5.28 -0.43 -13.45
N ARG A 33 6.45 -0.38 -12.82
CA ARG A 33 7.69 0.00 -13.51
C ARG A 33 8.08 -0.97 -14.63
N SER A 34 7.79 -2.27 -14.49
CA SER A 34 8.06 -3.27 -15.52
C SER A 34 7.06 -3.25 -16.67
N ARG A 35 5.87 -2.66 -16.47
CA ARG A 35 4.81 -2.51 -17.49
C ARG A 35 4.88 -1.19 -18.25
N GLU A 36 5.63 -0.23 -17.73
CA GLU A 36 5.88 1.05 -18.40
C GLU A 36 6.98 0.97 -19.48
N PHE A 37 7.63 -0.20 -19.65
CA PHE A 37 8.64 -0.49 -20.68
C PHE A 37 8.17 -1.53 -21.69
#